data_AF-A0A9E2CZ26-F1
#
_entry.id   AF-A0A9E2CZ26-F1
#
_cell.length_a   1.000
_cell.length_b   1.000
_cell.length_c   1.000
_cell.angle_alpha   90.00
_cell.angle_beta   90.00
_cell.angle_gamma   90.00
#
_symmetry.space_group_name_H-M   'P 1'
#
loop_
_entity.id
_entity.type
_entity.pdbx_description
1 polymer ?
#
loop_
_entity_poly.entity_id
_entity_poly.type
_entity_poly.pdbx_seq_one_letter_code
_entity_poly.pdbx_strand_id
1 'polypeptide(L)'
;MNRNTMNGTAITPTVTYNFKKSLITKAVIVAAVTILAATVFYIIRRYFYILDAYVYTGEFHLLFITKNMHMTKLELFTEYLKPMSFLMALPICLTGTCYAGLDPSSSQQVLIQATTDAFGAPMSFLFDFLGFFVLGLLSFGIGSLILGDIVPLAVRNCYSDYLDKLKKPALFIFPIAFALPFVPIIITSLVGAIAKVPFARIVQFMLAGFMLRTLVLMLFP
;
A
#
# COMPACT_ATOMS: atom_id res chain seq x y z
N MET A 1 26.55 -47.61 -38.22
CA MET A 1 27.20 -46.29 -38.00
C MET A 1 26.28 -45.48 -37.10
N ASN A 2 26.67 -45.36 -35.83
CA ASN A 2 25.92 -44.73 -34.74
C ASN A 2 25.70 -43.23 -34.97
N ARG A 3 24.50 -42.73 -34.65
CA ARG A 3 24.30 -41.39 -34.07
C ARG A 3 22.93 -41.30 -33.39
N ASN A 4 22.90 -41.78 -32.14
CA ASN A 4 21.96 -41.33 -31.13
C ASN A 4 22.27 -39.86 -30.84
N THR A 5 21.53 -38.92 -31.42
CA THR A 5 21.47 -37.55 -30.93
C THR A 5 20.49 -37.52 -29.77
N MET A 6 21.04 -37.64 -28.56
CA MET A 6 20.38 -37.30 -27.32
C MET A 6 19.92 -35.84 -27.41
N ASN A 7 18.63 -35.62 -27.62
CA ASN A 7 17.99 -34.36 -27.28
C ASN A 7 18.01 -34.27 -25.75
N GLY A 8 19.08 -33.67 -25.22
CA GLY A 8 19.13 -33.20 -23.85
C GLY A 8 18.05 -32.16 -23.66
N THR A 9 16.88 -32.60 -23.20
CA THR A 9 15.91 -31.75 -22.54
C THR A 9 16.64 -31.13 -21.35
N ALA A 10 17.08 -29.88 -21.52
CA ALA A 10 17.53 -29.07 -20.42
C ALA A 10 16.37 -29.01 -19.43
N ILE A 11 16.46 -29.81 -18.37
CA ILE A 11 15.55 -29.76 -17.23
C ILE A 11 15.78 -28.39 -16.63
N THR A 12 14.96 -27.41 -17.04
CA THR A 12 14.87 -26.13 -16.38
C THR A 12 14.65 -26.44 -14.91
N PRO A 13 15.51 -25.97 -13.99
CA PRO A 13 15.35 -26.28 -12.59
C PRO A 13 13.97 -25.77 -12.18
N THR A 14 13.05 -26.69 -11.94
CA THR A 14 11.79 -26.38 -11.29
C THR A 14 12.19 -25.82 -9.94
N VAL A 15 12.03 -24.50 -9.78
CA VAL A 15 12.29 -23.82 -8.52
C VAL A 15 11.25 -24.36 -7.54
N THR A 16 11.59 -25.46 -6.87
CA THR A 16 10.69 -26.13 -5.95
C THR A 16 10.49 -25.22 -4.74
N TYR A 17 9.31 -24.65 -4.61
CA TYR A 17 8.95 -23.78 -3.51
C TYR A 17 9.13 -24.51 -2.17
N ASN A 18 9.97 -23.96 -1.28
CA ASN A 18 10.22 -24.52 0.05
C ASN A 18 9.54 -23.66 1.13
N PHE A 19 8.39 -24.13 1.61
CA PHE A 19 7.59 -23.45 2.62
C PHE A 19 8.35 -23.19 3.92
N LYS A 20 9.13 -24.16 4.41
CA LYS A 20 9.90 -24.02 5.67
C LYS A 20 10.91 -22.88 5.56
N LYS A 21 11.60 -22.75 4.42
CA LYS A 21 12.53 -21.65 4.16
C LYS A 21 11.82 -20.30 4.05
N SER A 22 10.64 -20.26 3.41
CA SER A 22 9.81 -19.05 3.32
C SER A 22 9.38 -18.57 4.70
N LEU A 23 8.86 -19.49 5.53
CA LEU A 23 8.36 -19.19 6.87
C LEU A 23 9.47 -18.66 7.78
N ILE A 24 10.66 -19.28 7.76
CA ILE A 24 11.82 -18.81 8.55
C ILE A 24 12.21 -17.40 8.10
N THR A 25 12.30 -17.16 6.80
CA THR A 25 12.64 -15.83 6.26
C THR A 25 11.64 -14.78 6.73
N LYS A 26 10.34 -15.07 6.64
CA LYS A 26 9.27 -14.16 7.08
C LYS A 26 9.32 -13.89 8.58
N ALA A 27 9.54 -14.93 9.40
CA ALA A 27 9.68 -14.79 10.84
C ALA A 27 10.88 -13.89 11.22
N VAL A 28 12.02 -14.07 10.54
CA VAL A 28 13.21 -13.24 10.72
C VAL A 28 12.94 -11.79 10.34
N ILE A 29 12.26 -11.55 9.20
CA ILE A 29 11.88 -10.19 8.77
C ILE A 29 10.99 -9.53 9.82
N VAL A 30 9.95 -10.22 10.30
CA VAL A 30 9.05 -9.68 11.33
C VAL A 30 9.82 -9.37 12.60
N ALA A 31 10.63 -10.29 13.11
CA ALA A 31 11.42 -10.08 14.31
C ALA A 31 12.37 -8.88 14.16
N ALA A 32 13.07 -8.76 13.03
CA ALA A 32 13.97 -7.65 12.76
C ALA A 32 13.24 -6.30 12.73
N VAL A 33 12.08 -6.23 12.06
CA VAL A 33 11.26 -5.01 12.00
C VAL A 33 10.71 -4.65 13.38
N THR A 34 10.25 -5.62 14.17
CA THR A 34 9.77 -5.38 15.53
C THR A 34 10.88 -4.86 16.45
N ILE A 35 12.06 -5.47 16.42
CA ILE A 35 13.22 -5.01 17.22
C ILE A 35 13.63 -3.60 16.80
N LEU A 36 13.66 -3.31 15.50
CA LEU A 36 13.99 -1.99 14.99
C LEU A 36 12.97 -0.94 15.47
N ALA A 37 11.66 -1.22 15.33
CA ALA A 37 10.61 -0.32 15.78
C ALA A 37 10.67 -0.07 17.29
N ALA A 38 10.87 -1.12 18.09
CA ALA A 38 11.02 -1.01 19.55
C ALA A 38 12.26 -0.18 19.92
N THR A 39 13.37 -0.36 19.22
CA THR A 39 14.61 0.38 19.45
C THR A 39 14.43 1.87 19.12
N VAL A 40 13.82 2.19 17.98
CA VAL A 40 13.51 3.58 17.60
C VAL A 40 12.60 4.23 18.64
N PHE A 41 11.53 3.54 19.04
CA PHE A 41 10.60 4.03 20.06
C PHE A 41 11.30 4.28 21.41
N TYR A 42 12.14 3.34 21.84
CA TYR A 42 12.94 3.49 23.06
C TYR A 42 13.88 4.68 22.98
N ILE A 43 14.60 4.85 21.87
CA ILE A 43 15.55 5.95 21.68
C ILE A 43 14.82 7.30 21.72
N ILE A 44 13.70 7.44 21.02
CA ILE A 44 12.88 8.65 21.01
C ILE A 44 12.47 9.00 22.45
N ARG A 45 11.87 8.04 23.16
CA ARG A 45 11.37 8.26 24.52
C ARG A 45 12.49 8.54 25.53
N ARG A 46 13.68 7.94 25.35
CA ARG A 46 14.79 8.06 26.31
C ARG A 46 15.65 9.30 26.10
N TYR A 47 15.88 9.69 24.85
CA TYR A 47 16.88 10.72 24.50
C TYR A 47 16.31 11.98 23.89
N PHE A 48 15.06 11.95 23.41
CA PHE A 48 14.48 13.06 22.67
C PHE A 48 13.13 13.46 23.26
N TYR A 49 13.14 14.15 24.40
CA TYR A 49 11.93 14.71 25.05
C TYR A 49 11.07 15.56 24.10
N ILE A 50 11.71 16.27 23.15
CA ILE A 50 11.03 17.03 22.09
C ILE A 50 10.30 16.10 21.11
N LEU A 51 10.92 14.97 20.71
CA LEU A 51 10.27 13.97 19.85
C LEU A 51 9.21 13.16 20.60
N ASP A 52 9.34 12.97 21.91
CA ASP A 52 8.30 12.37 22.76
C ASP A 52 7.05 13.26 22.82
N ALA A 53 7.21 14.59 22.85
CA ALA A 53 6.09 15.52 22.68
C ALA A 53 5.43 15.40 21.28
N TYR A 54 6.21 15.14 20.23
CA TYR A 54 5.66 14.85 18.89
C TYR A 54 4.90 13.51 18.83
N VAL A 55 5.25 12.49 19.63
CA VAL A 55 4.47 11.24 19.75
C VAL A 55 3.07 11.53 20.29
N TYR A 56 2.96 12.31 21.37
CA TYR A 56 1.67 12.78 21.91
C TYR A 56 0.87 13.61 20.91
N THR A 57 1.57 14.44 20.13
CA THR A 57 0.94 15.24 19.07
C THR A 57 0.41 14.35 17.94
N GLY A 58 1.12 13.27 17.60
CA GLY A 58 0.68 12.25 16.64
C GLY A 58 -0.56 11.49 17.10
N GLU A 59 -0.65 11.12 18.38
CA GLU A 59 -1.87 10.51 18.96
C GLU A 59 -3.07 11.45 18.84
N PHE A 60 -2.89 12.75 19.11
CA PHE A 60 -3.93 13.74 18.91
C PHE A 60 -4.37 13.82 17.45
N HIS A 61 -3.44 13.85 16.50
CA HIS A 61 -3.75 13.86 15.06
C HIS A 61 -4.55 12.64 14.63
N LEU A 62 -4.17 11.45 15.09
CA LEU A 62 -4.89 10.20 14.82
C LEU A 62 -6.31 10.22 15.41
N LEU A 63 -6.45 10.64 16.67
CA LEU A 63 -7.75 10.75 17.32
C LEU A 63 -8.65 11.80 16.65
N PHE A 64 -8.09 12.92 16.19
CA PHE A 64 -8.81 13.92 15.42
C PHE A 64 -9.31 13.36 14.09
N ILE A 65 -8.43 12.68 13.34
CA ILE A 65 -8.77 12.05 12.06
C ILE A 65 -9.91 11.04 12.25
N THR A 66 -9.71 10.06 13.12
CA THR A 66 -10.67 8.96 13.33
C THR A 66 -12.04 9.44 13.80
N LYS A 67 -12.09 10.44 14.70
CA LYS A 67 -13.37 10.95 15.23
C LYS A 67 -14.11 11.86 14.26
N ASN A 68 -13.42 12.68 13.49
CA ASN A 68 -14.07 13.73 12.69
C ASN A 68 -14.29 13.33 11.24
N MET A 69 -13.52 12.38 10.69
CA MET A 69 -13.64 11.97 9.29
C MET A 69 -14.95 11.22 9.04
N HIS A 70 -15.33 10.36 9.99
CA HIS A 70 -16.63 9.65 9.96
C HIS A 70 -17.83 10.59 10.15
N MET A 71 -17.61 11.76 10.77
CA MET A 71 -18.65 12.77 11.00
C MET A 71 -18.74 13.80 9.87
N THR A 72 -17.98 13.59 8.78
CA THR A 72 -17.98 14.42 7.55
C THR A 72 -17.88 15.93 7.82
N LYS A 73 -17.15 16.33 8.86
CA LYS A 73 -16.98 17.74 9.26
C LYS A 73 -15.92 18.44 8.41
N LEU A 74 -16.28 18.77 7.17
CA LEU A 74 -15.40 19.43 6.20
C LEU A 74 -14.75 20.70 6.77
N GLU A 75 -15.55 21.65 7.27
CA GLU A 75 -15.05 22.93 7.78
C GLU A 75 -14.02 22.75 8.91
N LEU A 76 -14.27 21.82 9.84
CA LEU A 76 -13.38 21.54 10.95
C LEU A 76 -12.03 20.97 10.47
N PHE A 77 -12.03 20.12 9.43
CA PHE A 77 -10.78 19.63 8.83
C PHE A 77 -10.03 20.72 8.09
N THR A 78 -10.74 21.58 7.35
CA THR A 78 -10.13 22.70 6.63
C THR A 78 -9.48 23.67 7.60
N GLU A 79 -10.18 24.10 8.65
CA GLU A 79 -9.65 24.98 9.70
C GLU A 79 -8.44 24.38 10.41
N TYR A 80 -8.46 23.05 10.59
CA TYR A 80 -7.36 22.33 11.21
C TYR A 80 -6.10 22.26 10.33
N LEU A 81 -6.28 22.08 9.02
CA LEU A 81 -5.18 21.95 8.06
C LEU A 81 -4.60 23.31 7.64
N LYS A 82 -5.43 24.34 7.50
CA LYS A 82 -5.04 25.68 7.01
C LYS A 82 -3.82 26.32 7.72
N PRO A 83 -3.65 26.23 9.05
CA PRO A 83 -2.47 26.81 9.72
C PRO A 83 -1.19 25.96 9.58
N MET A 84 -1.29 24.74 9.03
CA MET A 84 -0.14 23.83 8.96
C MET A 84 0.76 24.14 7.77
N SER A 85 2.06 23.94 7.94
CA SER A 85 2.98 23.89 6.79
C SER A 85 2.86 22.55 6.07
N PHE A 86 3.29 22.49 4.81
CA PHE A 86 3.29 21.27 4.00
C PHE A 86 3.86 20.04 4.74
N LEU A 87 5.03 20.20 5.39
CA LEU A 87 5.71 19.09 6.07
C LEU A 87 4.93 18.57 7.29
N MET A 88 4.18 19.46 7.97
CA MET A 88 3.35 19.09 9.12
C MET A 88 2.01 18.49 8.69
N ALA A 89 1.45 18.96 7.58
CA ALA A 89 0.22 18.43 7.02
C ALA A 89 0.41 17.05 6.37
N LEU A 90 1.59 16.79 5.80
CA LEU A 90 1.92 15.53 5.11
C LEU A 90 1.58 14.27 5.94
N PRO A 91 2.09 14.05 7.17
CA PRO A 91 1.78 12.84 7.93
C PRO A 91 0.29 12.71 8.27
N ILE A 92 -0.41 13.84 8.47
CA ILE A 92 -1.84 13.87 8.79
C ILE A 92 -2.65 13.49 7.55
N CYS A 93 -2.35 14.08 6.40
CA CYS A 93 -3.01 13.78 5.14
C CYS A 93 -2.75 12.33 4.74
N LEU A 94 -1.50 11.85 4.81
CA LEU A 94 -1.16 10.44 4.54
C LEU A 94 -1.94 9.47 5.43
N THR A 95 -1.98 9.75 6.74
CA THR A 95 -2.71 8.91 7.70
C THR A 95 -4.21 8.97 7.43
N GLY A 96 -4.72 10.16 7.07
CA GLY A 96 -6.11 10.36 6.71
C GLY A 96 -6.50 9.60 5.45
N THR A 97 -5.68 9.63 4.40
CA THR A 97 -5.91 8.89 3.16
C THR A 97 -5.82 7.38 3.40
N CYS A 98 -4.91 6.92 4.27
CA CYS A 98 -4.85 5.52 4.71
C CYS A 98 -6.14 5.09 5.43
N TYR A 99 -6.66 5.93 6.33
CA TYR A 99 -7.92 5.67 7.04
C TYR A 99 -9.13 5.69 6.09
N ALA A 100 -9.22 6.70 5.22
CA ALA A 100 -10.25 6.79 4.20
C ALA A 100 -10.16 5.64 3.17
N GLY A 101 -9.00 5.02 3.01
CA GLY A 101 -8.81 3.81 2.21
C GLY A 101 -9.44 2.54 2.81
N LEU A 102 -9.73 2.54 4.12
CA LEU A 102 -10.47 1.47 4.80
C LEU A 102 -12.00 1.61 4.62
N ASP A 103 -12.50 2.85 4.57
CA ASP A 103 -13.90 3.19 4.29
C ASP A 103 -14.01 4.23 3.16
N PRO A 104 -14.05 3.78 1.89
CA PRO A 104 -13.94 4.65 0.73
C PRO A 104 -15.18 5.50 0.42
N SER A 105 -16.31 5.27 1.09
CA SER A 105 -17.62 5.75 0.61
C SER A 105 -17.97 7.21 0.96
N SER A 106 -17.46 7.75 2.06
CA SER A 106 -17.73 9.14 2.50
C SER A 106 -16.47 9.87 3.00
N SER A 107 -15.50 9.13 3.51
CA SER A 107 -14.31 9.68 4.16
C SER A 107 -13.28 10.24 3.16
N GLN A 108 -13.23 9.71 1.93
CA GLN A 108 -12.26 10.14 0.91
C GLN A 108 -12.61 11.53 0.35
N GLN A 109 -13.90 11.79 0.07
CA GLN A 109 -14.34 13.06 -0.53
C GLN A 109 -14.11 14.25 0.41
N VAL A 110 -14.37 14.08 1.72
CA VAL A 110 -14.16 15.14 2.73
C VAL A 110 -12.69 15.51 2.85
N LEU A 111 -11.78 14.53 2.80
CA LEU A 111 -10.34 14.79 2.92
C LEU A 111 -9.79 15.53 1.69
N ILE A 112 -10.24 15.15 0.49
CA ILE A 112 -9.84 15.79 -0.78
C ILE A 112 -10.33 17.25 -0.81
N GLN A 113 -11.59 17.48 -0.44
CA GLN A 113 -12.15 18.84 -0.37
C GLN A 113 -11.43 19.67 0.70
N ALA A 114 -11.23 19.14 1.91
CA ALA A 114 -10.55 19.87 2.99
C ALA A 114 -9.11 20.26 2.63
N THR A 115 -8.37 19.34 1.98
CA THR A 115 -7.00 19.61 1.54
C THR A 115 -6.96 20.59 0.37
N THR A 116 -7.94 20.53 -0.53
CA THR A 116 -8.08 21.51 -1.63
C THR A 116 -8.36 22.91 -1.10
N ASP A 117 -9.25 23.04 -0.11
CA ASP A 117 -9.57 24.34 0.50
C ASP A 117 -8.43 24.91 1.36
N ALA A 118 -7.64 24.03 2.00
CA ALA A 118 -6.52 24.44 2.86
C ALA A 118 -5.24 24.77 2.07
N PHE A 119 -4.91 24.01 1.02
CA PHE A 119 -3.61 24.08 0.34
C PHE A 119 -3.68 24.28 -1.18
N GLY A 120 -4.88 24.24 -1.77
CA GLY A 120 -5.10 24.28 -3.21
C GLY A 120 -5.02 22.91 -3.88
N ALA A 121 -5.60 22.83 -5.09
CA ALA A 121 -5.72 21.59 -5.85
C ALA A 121 -4.39 20.86 -6.14
N PRO A 122 -3.26 21.53 -6.49
CA PRO A 122 -2.01 20.80 -6.75
C PRO A 122 -1.47 20.06 -5.52
N MET A 123 -1.63 20.65 -4.33
CA MET A 123 -1.16 20.04 -3.08
C MET A 123 -2.08 18.93 -2.61
N SER A 124 -3.39 19.11 -2.74
CA SER A 124 -4.37 18.05 -2.49
C SER A 124 -4.08 16.82 -3.36
N PHE A 125 -3.86 17.02 -4.67
CA PHE A 125 -3.49 15.94 -5.59
C PHE A 125 -2.26 15.16 -5.10
N LEU A 126 -1.21 15.88 -4.69
CA LEU A 126 0.02 15.28 -4.22
C LEU A 126 -0.20 14.47 -2.93
N PHE A 127 -0.95 15.02 -1.96
CA PHE A 127 -1.24 14.34 -0.70
C PHE A 127 -2.02 13.06 -0.91
N ASP A 128 -3.08 13.11 -1.72
CA ASP A 128 -3.93 11.94 -1.99
C ASP A 128 -3.18 10.88 -2.79
N PHE A 129 -2.44 11.29 -3.82
CA PHE A 129 -1.61 10.38 -4.60
C PHE A 129 -0.59 9.66 -3.72
N LEU A 130 0.16 10.38 -2.89
CA LEU A 130 1.12 9.79 -1.97
C LEU A 130 0.43 8.91 -0.93
N GLY A 131 -0.72 9.32 -0.41
CA GLY A 131 -1.51 8.55 0.56
C GLY A 131 -1.98 7.22 0.00
N PHE A 132 -2.57 7.21 -1.19
CA PHE A 132 -2.96 5.99 -1.90
C PHE A 132 -1.77 5.10 -2.22
N PHE A 133 -0.66 5.70 -2.65
CA PHE A 133 0.56 4.97 -2.97
C PHE A 133 1.17 4.28 -1.75
N VAL A 134 1.29 5.00 -0.62
CA VAL A 134 1.75 4.44 0.66
C VAL A 134 0.82 3.34 1.14
N LEU A 135 -0.50 3.57 1.13
CA LEU A 135 -1.49 2.56 1.53
C LEU A 135 -1.38 1.30 0.67
N GLY A 136 -1.26 1.46 -0.65
CA GLY A 136 -1.10 0.37 -1.61
C GLY A 136 0.18 -0.43 -1.35
N LEU A 137 1.31 0.24 -1.16
CA LEU A 137 2.60 -0.40 -0.85
C LEU A 137 2.56 -1.17 0.47
N LEU A 138 2.02 -0.57 1.52
CA LEU A 138 1.88 -1.21 2.84
C LEU A 138 0.99 -2.45 2.73
N SER A 139 -0.15 -2.32 2.06
CA SER A 139 -1.09 -3.43 1.85
C SER A 139 -0.48 -4.56 1.03
N PHE A 140 0.25 -4.25 -0.05
CA PHE A 140 0.95 -5.23 -0.85
C PHE A 140 2.07 -5.92 -0.06
N GLY A 141 2.85 -5.16 0.71
CA GLY A 141 3.93 -5.69 1.55
C GLY A 141 3.41 -6.65 2.61
N ILE A 142 2.39 -6.24 3.37
CA ILE A 142 1.72 -7.08 4.37
C ILE A 142 1.10 -8.31 3.69
N GLY A 143 0.41 -8.13 2.57
CA GLY A 143 -0.17 -9.24 1.80
C GLY A 143 0.88 -10.23 1.32
N SER A 144 2.03 -9.76 0.86
CA SER A 144 3.10 -10.63 0.36
C SER A 144 3.74 -11.42 1.49
N LEU A 145 3.88 -10.78 2.66
CA LEU A 145 4.45 -11.39 3.86
C LEU A 145 3.49 -12.40 4.51
N ILE A 146 2.19 -12.09 4.62
CA ILE A 146 1.23 -12.99 5.27
C ILE A 146 0.62 -13.98 4.27
N LEU A 147 0.06 -13.48 3.17
CA LEU A 147 -0.79 -14.24 2.24
C LEU A 147 -0.07 -14.69 0.97
N GLY A 148 1.15 -14.20 0.70
CA GLY A 148 1.87 -14.50 -0.53
C GLY A 148 2.17 -15.99 -0.74
N ASP A 149 2.13 -16.81 0.31
CA ASP A 149 2.43 -18.24 0.18
C ASP A 149 1.20 -19.09 -0.17
N ILE A 150 0.00 -18.51 -0.15
CA ILE A 150 -1.26 -19.21 -0.41
C ILE A 150 -1.28 -19.81 -1.83
N VAL A 151 -1.00 -18.99 -2.85
CA VAL A 151 -1.04 -19.45 -4.25
C VAL A 151 0.08 -20.45 -4.59
N PRO A 152 1.35 -20.22 -4.19
CA PRO A 152 2.40 -21.22 -4.35
C PRO A 152 2.08 -22.58 -3.70
N LEU A 153 1.38 -22.58 -2.55
CA LEU A 153 0.93 -23.79 -1.89
C LEU A 153 -0.22 -24.48 -2.64
N ALA A 154 -1.20 -23.71 -3.13
CA ALA A 154 -2.37 -24.24 -3.82
C ALA A 154 -2.06 -24.84 -5.21
N VAL A 155 -1.14 -24.21 -5.95
CA VAL A 155 -0.87 -24.56 -7.36
C VAL A 155 0.50 -25.26 -7.53
N ARG A 156 1.06 -25.81 -6.45
CA ARG A 156 2.43 -26.35 -6.31
C ARG A 156 3.10 -26.92 -7.57
N ASN A 157 2.39 -27.74 -8.37
CA ASN A 157 2.93 -28.37 -9.57
C ASN A 157 2.75 -27.56 -10.88
N CYS A 158 1.83 -26.60 -10.91
CA CYS A 158 1.51 -25.78 -12.09
C CYS A 158 1.82 -24.29 -11.84
N TYR A 159 2.63 -23.97 -10.83
CA TYR A 159 2.86 -22.59 -10.41
C TYR A 159 3.52 -21.73 -11.51
N SER A 160 4.44 -22.33 -12.28
CA SER A 160 5.04 -21.68 -13.47
C SER A 160 3.97 -21.28 -14.49
N ASP A 161 3.08 -22.21 -14.81
CA ASP A 161 2.05 -22.04 -15.84
C ASP A 161 0.98 -21.04 -15.38
N TYR A 162 0.67 -21.04 -14.08
CA TYR A 162 -0.21 -20.04 -13.46
C TYR A 162 0.37 -18.63 -13.60
N LEU A 163 1.65 -18.44 -13.27
CA LEU A 163 2.30 -17.13 -13.39
C LEU A 163 2.29 -16.63 -14.84
N ASP A 164 2.51 -17.51 -15.82
CA ASP A 164 2.47 -17.14 -17.23
C ASP A 164 1.08 -16.76 -17.71
N LYS A 165 0.03 -17.49 -17.28
CA LYS A 165 -1.36 -17.15 -17.58
C LYS A 165 -1.81 -15.86 -16.92
N LEU A 166 -1.29 -15.53 -15.74
CA LEU A 166 -1.63 -14.32 -14.99
C LEU A 166 -1.03 -13.05 -15.62
N LYS A 167 0.14 -13.13 -16.28
CA LYS A 167 0.88 -11.95 -16.80
C LYS A 167 0.05 -11.05 -17.72
N LYS A 168 -0.71 -11.63 -18.66
CA LYS A 168 -1.52 -10.88 -19.63
C LYS A 168 -2.74 -10.20 -19.00
N PRO A 169 -3.64 -10.89 -18.27
CA PRO A 169 -4.78 -10.25 -17.64
C PRO A 169 -4.37 -9.25 -16.55
N ALA A 170 -3.27 -9.51 -15.82
CA ALA A 170 -2.77 -8.60 -14.78
C ALA A 170 -2.41 -7.20 -15.33
N LEU A 171 -1.95 -7.09 -16.57
CA LEU A 171 -1.62 -5.82 -17.22
C LEU A 171 -2.82 -4.88 -17.38
N PHE A 172 -4.03 -5.43 -17.46
CA PHE A 172 -5.25 -4.64 -17.63
C PHE A 172 -6.03 -4.53 -16.32
N ILE A 173 -6.17 -5.64 -15.58
CA ILE A 173 -7.02 -5.70 -14.40
C ILE A 173 -6.48 -4.82 -13.26
N PHE A 174 -5.19 -4.90 -12.96
CA PHE A 174 -4.64 -4.18 -11.80
C PHE A 174 -4.64 -2.65 -11.98
N PRO A 175 -4.19 -2.07 -13.11
CA PRO A 175 -4.28 -0.62 -13.31
C PRO A 175 -5.72 -0.11 -13.25
N ILE A 176 -6.66 -0.82 -13.86
CA ILE A 176 -8.09 -0.44 -13.83
C ILE A 176 -8.61 -0.51 -12.40
N ALA A 177 -8.32 -1.59 -11.67
CA ALA A 177 -8.76 -1.75 -10.28
C ALA A 177 -8.17 -0.68 -9.35
N PHE A 178 -6.94 -0.21 -9.59
CA PHE A 178 -6.35 0.91 -8.85
C PHE A 178 -6.92 2.28 -9.25
N ALA A 179 -7.39 2.42 -10.50
CA ALA A 179 -7.99 3.66 -10.99
C ALA A 179 -9.42 3.89 -10.47
N LEU A 180 -10.17 2.82 -10.19
CA LEU A 180 -11.57 2.94 -9.79
C LEU A 180 -11.69 3.43 -8.33
N PRO A 181 -12.43 4.53 -8.06
CA PRO A 181 -12.50 5.13 -6.72
C PRO A 181 -13.25 4.25 -5.72
N PHE A 182 -14.25 3.50 -6.17
CA PHE A 182 -15.06 2.62 -5.32
C PHE A 182 -14.35 1.29 -4.97
N VAL A 183 -13.25 0.96 -5.63
CA VAL A 183 -12.50 -0.27 -5.32
C VAL A 183 -11.57 0.00 -4.13
N PRO A 184 -11.65 -0.77 -3.04
CA PRO A 184 -10.74 -0.59 -1.91
C PRO A 184 -9.31 -0.93 -2.30
N ILE A 185 -8.39 0.02 -2.11
CA ILE A 185 -6.97 -0.10 -2.49
C ILE A 185 -6.31 -1.28 -1.79
N ILE A 186 -6.70 -1.53 -0.55
CA ILE A 186 -6.21 -2.62 0.29
C ILE A 186 -6.50 -3.96 -0.39
N ILE A 187 -7.73 -4.18 -0.85
CA ILE A 187 -8.14 -5.44 -1.49
C ILE A 187 -7.33 -5.67 -2.77
N THR A 188 -7.26 -4.67 -3.65
CA THR A 188 -6.51 -4.78 -4.92
C THR A 188 -5.03 -5.09 -4.68
N SER A 189 -4.42 -4.44 -3.69
CA SER A 189 -3.02 -4.64 -3.33
C SER A 189 -2.77 -6.02 -2.72
N LEU A 190 -3.68 -6.50 -1.86
CA LEU A 190 -3.62 -7.84 -1.28
C LEU A 190 -3.76 -8.91 -2.37
N VAL A 191 -4.70 -8.75 -3.30
CA VAL A 191 -4.89 -9.66 -4.44
C VAL A 191 -3.63 -9.71 -5.30
N GLY A 192 -3.01 -8.56 -5.57
CA GLY A 192 -1.73 -8.48 -6.29
C GLY A 192 -0.61 -9.25 -5.58
N ALA A 193 -0.58 -9.18 -4.24
CA ALA A 193 0.40 -9.88 -3.42
C ALA A 193 0.17 -11.40 -3.37
N ILE A 194 -1.09 -11.83 -3.22
CA ILE A 194 -1.50 -13.24 -3.26
C ILE A 194 -1.15 -13.85 -4.63
N ALA A 195 -1.43 -13.12 -5.70
CA ALA A 195 -1.16 -13.52 -7.06
C ALA A 195 0.34 -13.44 -7.44
N LYS A 196 1.20 -13.00 -6.51
CA LYS A 196 2.67 -12.87 -6.68
C LYS A 196 3.06 -12.01 -7.88
N VAL A 197 2.33 -10.91 -8.09
CA VAL A 197 2.71 -9.91 -9.10
C VAL A 197 4.10 -9.34 -8.73
N PRO A 198 5.05 -9.24 -9.67
CA PRO A 198 6.36 -8.67 -9.39
C PRO A 198 6.26 -7.25 -8.85
N PHE A 199 7.05 -6.92 -7.83
CA PHE A 199 7.02 -5.60 -7.17
C PHE A 199 7.19 -4.44 -8.16
N ALA A 200 8.12 -4.54 -9.10
CA ALA A 200 8.32 -3.49 -10.10
C ALA A 200 7.05 -3.24 -10.95
N ARG A 201 6.29 -4.30 -11.27
CA ARG A 201 5.04 -4.16 -12.04
C ARG A 201 3.91 -3.61 -11.19
N ILE A 202 3.76 -4.07 -9.93
CA ILE A 202 2.71 -3.54 -9.06
C ILE A 202 2.92 -2.04 -8.82
N VAL A 203 4.18 -1.60 -8.65
CA VAL A 203 4.53 -0.18 -8.54
C VAL A 203 4.11 0.59 -9.79
N GLN A 204 4.39 0.08 -10.99
CA GLN A 204 3.96 0.73 -12.23
C GLN A 204 2.42 0.82 -12.33
N PHE A 205 1.70 -0.24 -11.94
CA PHE A 205 0.24 -0.25 -11.94
C PHE A 205 -0.35 0.71 -10.91
N MET A 206 0.26 0.81 -9.73
CA MET A 206 -0.10 1.79 -8.70
C MET A 206 0.13 3.21 -9.18
N LEU A 207 1.29 3.51 -9.77
CA LEU A 207 1.57 4.85 -10.31
C LEU A 207 0.52 5.25 -11.36
N ALA A 208 0.29 4.40 -12.37
CA ALA A 208 -0.65 4.70 -13.43
C ALA A 208 -2.11 4.77 -12.93
N GLY A 209 -2.52 3.82 -12.09
CA GLY A 209 -3.88 3.73 -11.55
C GLY A 209 -4.20 4.87 -10.58
N PHE A 210 -3.32 5.16 -9.63
CA PHE A 210 -3.57 6.22 -8.65
C PHE A 210 -3.51 7.61 -9.25
N MET A 211 -2.67 7.86 -10.26
CA MET A 211 -2.74 9.13 -11.00
C MET A 211 -4.14 9.36 -11.57
N LEU A 212 -4.71 8.34 -12.23
CA LEU A 212 -6.06 8.45 -12.79
C LEU A 212 -7.14 8.55 -11.71
N ARG A 213 -7.03 7.75 -10.64
CA ARG A 213 -7.97 7.77 -9.52
C ARG A 213 -8.04 9.14 -8.86
N THR A 214 -6.89 9.74 -8.54
CA THR A 214 -6.85 11.06 -7.90
C THR A 214 -7.43 12.13 -8.83
N LEU A 215 -7.11 12.09 -10.13
CA LEU A 215 -7.71 13.00 -11.11
C LEU A 215 -9.24 12.87 -11.16
N VAL A 216 -9.76 11.64 -11.18
CA VAL A 216 -11.22 11.38 -11.21
C VAL A 216 -11.88 11.91 -9.94
N LEU A 217 -11.32 11.65 -8.76
CA LEU A 217 -11.87 12.13 -7.49
C LEU A 217 -11.84 13.65 -7.35
N MET A 218 -10.88 14.32 -7.99
CA MET A 218 -10.83 15.78 -8.02
C MET A 218 -11.81 16.42 -9.01
N LEU A 219 -12.03 15.76 -10.15
CA LEU A 219 -12.98 16.22 -11.17
C LEU A 219 -14.44 15.93 -10.79
N PHE A 220 -14.66 14.85 -10.04
CA PHE A 220 -15.97 14.40 -9.56
C PHE A 220 -15.92 14.28 -8.03
N PRO A 221 -15.91 15.43 -7.32
CA PRO A 221 -15.90 15.46 -5.85
C PRO A 221 -17.13 14.81 -5.23
#